data_AF-A0A0P1FRV4-F1
#
_entry.id   AF-A0A0P1FRV4-F1
#
_cell.length_a   1.000
_cell.length_b   1.000
_cell.length_c   1.000
_cell.angle_alpha   90.00
_cell.angle_beta   90.00
_cell.angle_gamma   90.00
#
_symmetry.space_group_name_H-M   'P 1'
#
loop_
_entity.id
_entity.type
_entity.pdbx_description
1 polymer ?
#
loop_
_entity_poly.entity_id
_entity_poly.type
_entity_poly.pdbx_seq_one_letter_code
_entity_poly.pdbx_strand_id
1 'polypeptide(L)'
;MSHISHIDLDDRNLPPPTPEIEQERKVAMFDLLENNSFDLPKRDDRAVPDGPYHVDLSIKEKRLVFDIATEDEQKAAEFHLSLSPFRQVVKDYWAICESYFDAVKNMPPSQIETIDMARRGIHNEGARILQERLEGKAAVDTDTARRLFTLICVLHFGG
;
A
#
# COMPACT_ATOMS: atom_id res chain seq x y z
N MET A 1 -17.20 0.43 11.89
CA MET A 1 -16.81 0.55 10.47
C MET A 1 -15.77 -0.53 10.24
N SER A 2 -15.81 -1.20 9.09
CA SER A 2 -14.82 -2.23 8.81
C SER A 2 -13.47 -1.57 8.55
N HIS A 3 -12.41 -2.26 8.93
CA HIS A 3 -11.04 -1.79 8.83
C HIS A 3 -10.12 -3.02 8.73
N ILE A 4 -8.87 -2.78 8.38
CA ILE A 4 -7.78 -3.75 8.41
C ILE A 4 -7.29 -3.83 9.85
N SER A 5 -7.44 -4.98 10.50
CA SER A 5 -6.88 -5.24 11.84
C SER A 5 -5.55 -6.00 11.80
N HIS A 6 -5.25 -6.65 10.68
CA HIS A 6 -3.98 -7.33 10.43
C HIS A 6 -3.57 -7.19 8.97
N ILE A 7 -2.28 -7.02 8.71
CA ILE A 7 -1.75 -6.96 7.36
C ILE A 7 -0.41 -7.69 7.25
N ASP A 8 -0.30 -8.56 6.25
CA ASP A 8 0.92 -9.30 5.93
C ASP A 8 1.35 -9.05 4.49
N LEU A 9 2.66 -9.07 4.26
CA LEU A 9 3.29 -8.89 2.94
C LEU A 9 4.05 -10.17 2.56
N ASP A 10 3.70 -10.78 1.44
CA ASP A 10 4.47 -11.90 0.88
C ASP A 10 5.63 -11.37 0.03
N ASP A 11 6.77 -11.17 0.67
CA ASP A 11 8.02 -10.69 0.07
C ASP A 11 9.09 -11.77 -0.09
N ARG A 12 8.73 -13.05 0.07
CA ARG A 12 9.68 -14.19 0.10
C ARG A 12 10.55 -14.33 -1.16
N ASN A 13 10.12 -13.74 -2.27
CA ASN A 13 10.83 -13.79 -3.56
C ASN A 13 11.51 -12.45 -3.92
N LEU A 14 11.53 -11.48 -3.01
CA LEU A 14 12.16 -10.18 -3.21
C LEU A 14 13.60 -10.17 -2.67
N PRO A 15 14.48 -9.33 -3.22
CA PRO A 15 15.77 -9.08 -2.59
C PRO A 15 15.55 -8.47 -1.19
N PRO A 16 16.49 -8.69 -0.24
CA PRO A 16 16.42 -8.06 1.06
C PRO A 16 16.26 -6.53 0.94
N PRO A 17 15.30 -5.91 1.65
CA PRO A 17 15.11 -4.47 1.61
C PRO A 17 16.30 -3.75 2.26
N THR A 18 16.58 -2.52 1.83
CA THR A 18 17.51 -1.65 2.56
C THR A 18 16.91 -1.24 3.91
N PRO A 19 17.72 -0.79 4.89
CA PRO A 19 17.20 -0.29 6.18
C PRO A 19 16.17 0.83 6.01
N GLU A 20 16.38 1.70 5.03
CA GLU A 20 15.47 2.78 4.68
C GLU A 20 14.10 2.27 4.19
N ILE A 21 14.08 1.24 3.35
CA ILE A 21 12.84 0.62 2.86
C ILE A 21 12.10 -0.11 3.97
N GLU A 22 12.85 -0.80 4.83
CA GLU A 22 12.28 -1.48 6.00
C GLU A 22 11.66 -0.49 6.98
N GLN A 23 12.26 0.70 7.12
CA GLN A 23 11.68 1.78 7.92
C GLN A 23 10.37 2.29 7.32
N GLU A 24 10.32 2.55 6.01
CA GLU A 24 9.09 2.96 5.32
C GLU A 24 7.98 1.91 5.46
N ARG A 25 8.32 0.62 5.32
CA ARG A 25 7.40 -0.50 5.56
C ARG A 25 6.80 -0.44 6.96
N LYS A 26 7.65 -0.36 7.99
CA LYS A 26 7.21 -0.35 9.39
C LYS A 26 6.29 0.83 9.70
N VAL A 27 6.65 2.03 9.23
CA VAL A 27 5.82 3.22 9.43
C VAL A 27 4.48 3.06 8.73
N ALA A 28 4.47 2.61 7.46
CA ALA A 28 3.23 2.42 6.72
C ALA A 28 2.32 1.36 7.34
N MET A 29 2.87 0.24 7.82
CA MET A 29 2.10 -0.79 8.53
C MET A 29 1.55 -0.27 9.85
N PHE A 30 2.38 0.38 10.66
CA PHE A 30 1.97 0.95 11.95
C PHE A 30 0.83 1.96 11.77
N ASP A 31 1.02 2.94 10.89
CA ASP A 31 0.01 3.98 10.67
C ASP A 31 -1.30 3.41 10.07
N LEU A 32 -1.20 2.31 9.31
CA LEU A 32 -2.36 1.65 8.72
C LEU A 32 -3.17 0.94 9.80
N LEU A 33 -2.52 0.17 10.66
CA LEU A 33 -3.17 -0.57 11.73
C LEU A 33 -3.72 0.35 12.84
N GLU A 34 -3.10 1.51 13.07
CA GLU A 34 -3.61 2.52 14.01
C GLU A 34 -4.89 3.21 13.52
N ASN A 35 -4.99 3.51 12.22
CA ASN A 35 -6.16 4.22 11.70
C ASN A 35 -6.35 3.97 10.20
N ASN A 36 -7.38 3.20 9.83
CA ASN A 36 -7.76 2.98 8.45
C ASN A 36 -9.27 2.79 8.27
N SER A 37 -9.73 3.00 7.04
CA SER A 37 -11.07 2.64 6.59
C SER A 37 -10.96 1.68 5.41
N PHE A 38 -11.52 0.49 5.57
CA PHE A 38 -11.48 -0.55 4.55
C PHE A 38 -12.77 -1.36 4.57
N ASP A 39 -13.63 -1.12 3.59
CA ASP A 39 -14.93 -1.78 3.47
C ASP A 39 -15.02 -2.58 2.16
N LEU A 40 -15.61 -3.77 2.24
CA LEU A 40 -15.92 -4.57 1.06
C LEU A 40 -17.35 -4.27 0.59
N PRO A 41 -17.59 -4.05 -0.71
CA PRO A 41 -18.93 -3.83 -1.22
C PRO A 41 -19.76 -5.10 -1.08
N LYS A 42 -21.02 -4.93 -0.66
CA LYS A 42 -22.01 -6.02 -0.69
C LYS A 42 -22.18 -6.50 -2.13
N ARG A 43 -22.36 -7.82 -2.28
CA ARG A 43 -22.67 -8.43 -3.57
C ARG A 43 -23.95 -9.23 -3.46
N ASP A 44 -24.75 -9.21 -4.53
CA ASP A 44 -26.03 -9.92 -4.55
C ASP A 44 -25.86 -11.45 -4.62
N ASP A 45 -24.72 -11.91 -5.12
CA ASP A 45 -24.42 -13.32 -5.36
C ASP A 45 -23.77 -14.03 -4.17
N ARG A 46 -23.27 -13.28 -3.18
CA ARG A 46 -22.64 -13.84 -1.97
C ARG A 46 -22.72 -12.90 -0.78
N ALA A 47 -22.97 -13.47 0.40
CA ALA A 47 -22.77 -12.74 1.65
C ALA A 47 -21.28 -12.42 1.83
N VAL A 48 -20.96 -11.14 1.98
CA VAL A 48 -19.63 -10.69 2.39
C VAL A 48 -19.70 -10.50 3.90
N PRO A 49 -18.91 -11.25 4.69
CA PRO A 49 -18.89 -11.07 6.14
C PRO A 49 -18.37 -9.67 6.47
N ASP A 50 -18.92 -9.07 7.52
CA ASP A 50 -18.44 -7.78 8.01
C ASP A 50 -17.03 -7.96 8.63
N GLY A 51 -16.21 -6.90 8.52
CA GLY A 51 -14.88 -6.87 9.14
C GLY A 51 -14.95 -6.66 10.66
N PRO A 52 -13.80 -6.53 11.34
CA PRO A 52 -12.47 -6.25 10.78
C PRO A 52 -11.84 -7.38 9.96
N TYR A 53 -10.86 -6.99 9.14
CA TYR A 53 -10.26 -7.88 8.15
C TYR A 53 -8.76 -8.08 8.40
N HIS A 54 -8.32 -9.30 8.14
CA HIS A 54 -6.93 -9.64 7.85
C HIS A 54 -6.70 -9.52 6.34
N VAL A 55 -5.64 -8.81 5.94
CA VAL A 55 -5.30 -8.59 4.54
C VAL A 55 -3.90 -9.12 4.26
N ASP A 56 -3.77 -10.09 3.36
CA ASP A 56 -2.48 -10.48 2.80
C ASP A 56 -2.27 -9.81 1.45
N LEU A 57 -1.16 -9.08 1.32
CA LEU A 57 -0.72 -8.49 0.05
C LEU A 57 0.42 -9.33 -0.54
N SER A 58 0.30 -9.68 -1.82
CA SER A 58 1.35 -10.41 -2.54
C SER A 58 1.42 -10.03 -4.01
N ILE A 59 2.54 -10.34 -4.66
CA ILE A 59 2.66 -10.27 -6.12
C ILE A 59 2.66 -11.68 -6.70
N LYS A 60 1.68 -12.00 -7.54
CA LYS A 60 1.59 -13.26 -8.30
C LYS A 60 1.41 -12.95 -9.78
N GLU A 61 2.23 -13.54 -10.63
CA GLU A 61 2.15 -13.36 -12.10
C GLU A 61 2.05 -11.87 -12.55
N LYS A 62 2.85 -10.99 -11.92
CA LYS A 62 2.85 -9.53 -12.16
C LYS A 62 1.52 -8.84 -11.82
N ARG A 63 0.72 -9.43 -10.94
CA ARG A 63 -0.50 -8.83 -10.38
C ARG A 63 -0.36 -8.69 -8.88
N LEU A 64 -0.88 -7.60 -8.36
CA LEU A 64 -1.05 -7.40 -6.93
C LEU A 64 -2.29 -8.16 -6.49
N VAL A 65 -2.14 -9.03 -5.51
CA VAL A 65 -3.21 -9.84 -4.94
C VAL A 65 -3.55 -9.29 -3.57
N PHE A 66 -4.83 -9.01 -3.36
CA PHE A 66 -5.42 -8.83 -2.04
C PHE A 66 -6.13 -10.13 -1.69
N ASP A 67 -5.64 -10.83 -0.68
CA ASP A 67 -6.37 -11.90 0.00
C ASP A 67 -6.93 -11.33 1.30
N ILE A 68 -8.22 -11.54 1.55
CA ILE A 68 -8.96 -10.87 2.62
C ILE A 68 -9.79 -11.90 3.37
N ALA A 69 -9.53 -12.01 4.66
CA ALA A 69 -10.26 -12.84 5.60
C ALA A 69 -10.80 -11.99 6.76
N THR A 70 -11.78 -12.50 7.50
CA THR A 70 -12.14 -11.96 8.82
C THR A 70 -11.11 -12.41 9.86
N GLU A 71 -11.20 -11.87 11.07
CA GLU A 71 -10.36 -12.30 12.20
C GLU A 71 -10.58 -13.78 12.57
N ASP A 72 -11.77 -14.33 12.30
CA ASP A 72 -12.09 -15.75 12.47
C ASP A 72 -11.61 -16.62 11.29
N GLU A 73 -10.69 -16.11 10.46
CA GLU A 73 -10.13 -16.77 9.27
C GLU A 73 -11.16 -17.13 8.18
N GLN A 74 -12.35 -16.51 8.21
CA GLN A 74 -13.34 -16.70 7.16
C GLN A 74 -12.97 -15.88 5.92
N LYS A 75 -12.83 -16.53 4.77
CA LYS A 75 -12.59 -15.85 3.48
C LYS A 75 -13.70 -14.83 3.19
N ALA A 76 -13.34 -13.56 3.09
CA ALA A 76 -14.25 -12.46 2.78
C ALA A 76 -14.18 -12.06 1.29
N ALA A 77 -12.96 -11.94 0.77
CA ALA A 77 -12.72 -11.61 -0.63
C ALA A 77 -11.33 -12.05 -1.10
N GLU A 78 -11.19 -12.13 -2.42
CA GLU A 78 -9.90 -12.13 -3.09
C GLU A 78 -10.06 -11.38 -4.41
N PHE A 79 -9.12 -10.50 -4.72
CA PHE A 79 -9.09 -9.86 -6.02
C PHE A 79 -7.67 -9.49 -6.43
N HIS A 80 -7.46 -9.46 -7.74
CA HIS A 80 -6.15 -9.19 -8.33
C HIS A 80 -6.20 -7.89 -9.12
N LEU A 81 -5.18 -7.05 -8.93
CA LEU A 81 -5.00 -5.80 -9.64
C LEU A 81 -3.81 -5.91 -10.60
N SER A 82 -3.99 -5.42 -11.82
CA SER A 82 -2.88 -5.23 -12.75
C SER A 82 -1.92 -4.20 -12.16
N LEU A 83 -0.62 -4.50 -12.17
CA LEU A 83 0.44 -3.55 -11.77
C LEU A 83 0.76 -2.52 -12.86
N SER A 84 0.32 -2.73 -14.10
CA SER A 84 0.65 -1.83 -15.22
C SER A 84 0.32 -0.35 -14.96
N PRO A 85 -0.84 0.02 -14.36
CA PRO A 85 -1.15 1.41 -14.03
C PRO A 85 -0.21 2.06 -13.00
N PHE A 86 0.46 1.25 -12.16
CA PHE A 86 1.33 1.75 -11.09
C PHE A 86 2.78 1.97 -11.54
N ARG A 87 3.19 1.47 -12.72
CA ARG A 87 4.60 1.41 -13.14
C ARG A 87 5.33 2.75 -13.04
N GLN A 88 4.72 3.82 -13.54
CA GLN A 88 5.36 5.14 -13.54
C GLN A 88 5.46 5.70 -12.13
N VAL A 89 4.36 5.70 -11.36
CA VAL A 89 4.36 6.27 -10.01
C VAL A 89 5.25 5.48 -9.04
N VAL A 90 5.40 4.17 -9.22
CA VAL A 90 6.35 3.37 -8.43
C VAL A 90 7.79 3.71 -8.78
N LYS A 91 8.10 3.91 -10.07
CA LYS A 91 9.43 4.39 -10.47
C LYS A 91 9.75 5.75 -9.86
N ASP A 92 8.78 6.66 -9.87
CA ASP A 92 8.93 8.00 -9.28
C ASP A 92 9.07 7.92 -7.75
N TYR A 93 8.34 7.01 -7.09
CA TYR A 93 8.49 6.73 -5.65
C TYR A 93 9.92 6.32 -5.30
N TRP A 94 10.53 5.43 -6.07
CA TRP A 94 11.91 5.00 -5.80
C TRP A 94 12.92 6.14 -5.99
N ALA A 95 12.76 6.93 -7.05
CA ALA A 95 13.63 8.06 -7.31
C ALA A 95 13.53 9.15 -6.22
N ILE A 96 12.31 9.42 -5.72
CA ILE A 96 12.12 10.42 -4.66
C ILE A 96 12.59 9.92 -3.30
N CYS A 97 12.45 8.64 -3.00
CA CYS A 97 13.00 8.03 -1.78
C CYS A 97 14.53 8.17 -1.76
N GLU A 98 15.21 7.80 -2.85
CA GLU A 98 16.66 7.97 -2.96
C GLU A 98 17.08 9.45 -2.75
N SER A 99 16.39 10.37 -3.43
CA SER A 99 16.65 11.82 -3.30
C SER A 99 16.40 12.33 -1.87
N TYR A 100 15.34 11.85 -1.21
CA TYR A 100 14.99 12.21 0.16
C TYR A 100 16.05 11.71 1.15
N PHE A 101 16.47 10.45 1.04
CA PHE A 101 17.47 9.89 1.94
C PHE A 101 18.84 10.56 1.77
N ASP A 102 19.22 10.93 0.55
CA ASP A 102 20.43 11.72 0.31
C ASP A 102 20.31 13.12 0.94
N ALA A 103 19.18 13.81 0.72
CA ALA A 103 18.95 15.15 1.24
C ALA A 103 18.93 15.19 2.78
N VAL A 104 18.28 14.24 3.45
CA VAL A 104 18.27 14.17 4.92
C VAL A 104 19.67 13.97 5.50
N LYS A 105 20.57 13.29 4.77
CA LYS A 105 21.96 13.07 5.20
C LYS A 105 22.84 14.30 4.95
N ASN A 106 22.57 15.06 3.89
CA ASN A 106 23.51 16.05 3.35
C ASN A 106 23.05 17.51 3.38
N MET A 107 21.76 17.78 3.60
CA MET A 107 21.15 19.11 3.44
C MET A 107 20.50 19.61 4.74
N PRO A 108 20.47 20.94 4.98
CA PRO A 108 19.72 21.51 6.10
C PRO A 108 18.20 21.34 5.91
N PRO A 109 17.42 21.21 6.99
CA PRO A 109 15.97 20.95 6.92
C PRO A 109 15.17 21.89 6.01
N SER A 110 15.52 23.18 5.99
CA SER A 110 14.86 24.19 5.14
C SER A 110 15.01 23.92 3.63
N GLN A 111 15.97 23.10 3.22
CA GLN A 111 16.17 22.72 1.82
C GLN A 111 15.49 21.39 1.45
N ILE A 112 14.97 20.64 2.43
CA ILE A 112 14.30 19.35 2.23
C ILE A 112 12.81 19.54 1.91
N GLU A 113 12.22 20.68 2.27
CA GLU A 113 10.78 20.94 2.12
C GLU A 113 10.26 20.72 0.69
N THR A 114 11.02 21.12 -0.33
CA THR A 114 10.65 20.90 -1.74
C THR A 114 10.59 19.40 -2.09
N ILE A 115 11.53 18.62 -1.56
CA ILE A 115 11.58 17.16 -1.75
C ILE A 115 10.41 16.52 -1.00
N ASP A 116 10.11 16.98 0.21
CA ASP A 116 8.95 16.50 0.98
C ASP A 116 7.63 16.78 0.26
N MET A 117 7.49 17.96 -0.35
CA MET A 117 6.32 18.28 -1.17
C MET A 117 6.19 17.35 -2.37
N ALA A 118 7.29 17.10 -3.10
CA ALA A 118 7.31 16.18 -4.23
C ALA A 118 6.97 14.75 -3.81
N ARG A 119 7.54 14.28 -2.68
CA ARG A 119 7.26 12.98 -2.09
C ARG A 119 5.77 12.82 -1.75
N ARG A 120 5.17 13.81 -1.09
CA ARG A 120 3.72 13.83 -0.81
C ARG A 120 2.90 13.76 -2.11
N GLY A 121 3.32 14.47 -3.16
CA GLY A 121 2.68 14.42 -4.47
C GLY A 121 2.64 13.00 -5.05
N ILE A 122 3.76 12.27 -5.00
CA ILE A 122 3.87 10.90 -5.51
C ILE A 122 2.97 9.94 -4.71
N HIS A 123 2.96 10.06 -3.38
CA HIS A 123 2.08 9.28 -2.53
C HIS A 123 0.60 9.53 -2.81
N ASN A 124 0.20 10.79 -3.04
CA ASN A 124 -1.19 11.14 -3.36
C ASN A 124 -1.60 10.60 -4.73
N GLU A 125 -0.71 10.65 -5.72
CA GLU A 125 -0.96 10.09 -7.04
C GLU A 125 -1.11 8.56 -6.99
N GLY A 126 -0.21 7.89 -6.25
CA GLY A 126 -0.29 6.44 -6.04
C GLY A 126 -1.57 6.02 -5.32
N ALA A 127 -1.99 6.80 -4.31
CA ALA A 127 -3.25 6.59 -3.60
C ALA A 127 -4.46 6.73 -4.52
N ARG A 128 -4.49 7.76 -5.37
CA ARG A 128 -5.57 7.99 -6.35
C ARG A 128 -5.69 6.81 -7.33
N ILE A 129 -4.56 6.38 -7.91
CA ILE A 129 -4.52 5.23 -8.81
C ILE A 129 -5.06 3.99 -8.06
N LEU A 130 -4.62 3.74 -6.83
CA LEU A 130 -5.10 2.60 -6.05
C LEU A 130 -6.62 2.65 -5.82
N GLN A 131 -7.16 3.80 -5.42
CA GLN A 131 -8.60 3.96 -5.22
C GLN A 131 -9.39 3.66 -6.51
N GLU A 132 -8.96 4.18 -7.67
CA GLU A 132 -9.56 3.87 -8.97
C GLU A 132 -9.50 2.38 -9.30
N ARG A 133 -8.40 1.70 -8.97
CA ARG A 133 -8.28 0.24 -9.19
C ARG A 133 -9.13 -0.59 -8.23
N LEU A 134 -9.45 -0.05 -7.05
CA LEU A 134 -10.28 -0.68 -6.03
C LEU A 134 -11.78 -0.50 -6.25
N GLU A 135 -12.20 0.35 -7.18
CA GLU A 135 -13.62 0.53 -7.50
C GLU A 135 -14.33 -0.83 -7.73
N GLY A 136 -15.43 -1.02 -6.98
CA GLY A 136 -16.22 -2.25 -6.96
C GLY A 136 -15.55 -3.46 -6.26
N LYS A 137 -14.40 -3.28 -5.61
CA LYS A 137 -13.64 -4.33 -4.90
C LYS A 137 -13.46 -4.03 -3.43
N ALA A 138 -13.07 -2.80 -3.10
CA ALA A 138 -12.99 -2.29 -1.74
C ALA A 138 -13.16 -0.76 -1.75
N ALA A 139 -13.73 -0.21 -0.70
CA ALA A 139 -13.77 1.22 -0.44
C ALA A 139 -12.73 1.56 0.63
N VAL A 140 -11.88 2.55 0.34
CA VAL A 140 -10.84 3.03 1.26
C VAL A 140 -10.78 4.54 1.22
N ASP A 141 -10.45 5.15 2.36
CA ASP A 141 -10.11 6.58 2.40
C ASP A 141 -8.71 6.85 1.81
N THR A 142 -8.39 8.13 1.61
CA THR A 142 -7.15 8.55 0.97
C THR A 142 -5.90 8.20 1.79
N ASP A 143 -5.97 8.27 3.13
CA ASP A 143 -4.83 7.96 3.99
C ASP A 143 -4.54 6.45 4.02
N THR A 144 -5.59 5.64 4.05
CA THR A 144 -5.54 4.18 3.89
C THR A 144 -4.93 3.82 2.54
N ALA A 145 -5.42 4.44 1.46
CA ALA A 145 -4.88 4.22 0.11
C ALA A 145 -3.39 4.61 0.01
N ARG A 146 -2.97 5.70 0.65
CA ARG A 146 -1.57 6.15 0.67
C ARG A 146 -0.64 5.15 1.36
N ARG A 147 -1.07 4.59 2.50
CA ARG A 147 -0.30 3.59 3.25
C ARG A 147 -0.24 2.27 2.51
N LEU A 148 -1.38 1.80 1.98
CA LEU A 148 -1.41 0.62 1.10
C LEU A 148 -0.51 0.80 -0.12
N PHE A 149 -0.54 1.97 -0.79
CA PHE A 149 0.36 2.27 -1.89
C PHE A 149 1.83 2.16 -1.49
N THR A 150 2.21 2.63 -0.30
CA THR A 150 3.58 2.50 0.22
C THR A 150 3.98 1.03 0.38
N LEU A 151 3.10 0.20 0.92
CA LEU A 151 3.34 -1.25 1.04
C LEU A 151 3.41 -1.95 -0.33
N ILE A 152 2.61 -1.50 -1.30
CA ILE A 152 2.68 -1.98 -2.69
C ILE A 152 4.02 -1.63 -3.32
N CYS A 153 4.54 -0.42 -3.11
CA CYS A 153 5.88 -0.04 -3.55
C CYS A 153 6.92 -0.99 -2.95
N VAL A 154 6.87 -1.23 -1.65
CA VAL A 154 7.76 -2.19 -0.96
C VAL A 154 7.70 -3.59 -1.57
N LEU A 155 6.51 -4.10 -1.89
CA LEU A 155 6.34 -5.39 -2.56
C LEU A 155 6.82 -5.41 -4.02
N HIS A 156 6.86 -4.26 -4.68
CA HIS A 156 7.38 -4.11 -6.04
C HIS A 156 8.89 -3.83 -6.07
N PHE A 157 9.56 -3.77 -4.91
CA PHE A 157 10.99 -3.52 -4.83
C PHE A 157 11.79 -4.64 -5.54
N GLY A 158 12.60 -4.28 -6.53
CA GLY A 158 13.52 -5.21 -7.19
C GLY A 158 12.95 -6.01 -8.37
N GLY A 159 11.78 -5.65 -8.92
CA GLY A 159 11.25 -6.28 -10.13
C GLY A 159 10.37 -5.38 -10.97
#